data_AF-W2UM53-F1
#
_entry.id   AF-W2UM53-F1
#
_cell.length_a   1.000
_cell.length_b   1.000
_cell.length_c   1.000
_cell.angle_alpha   90.00
_cell.angle_beta   90.00
_cell.angle_gamma   90.00
#
_symmetry.space_group_name_H-M   'P 1'
#
loop_
_entity.id
_entity.type
_entity.pdbx_description
1 polymer ?
#
loop_
_entity_poly.entity_id
_entity_poly.type
_entity_poly.pdbx_seq_one_letter_code
_entity_poly.pdbx_strand_id
1 'polypeptide(L)'
;MNIIKINYLAVALFFSLAVSHNSSAQEGKISINKDPRVDQLMAAKKELNKSEISNGRLRIQIYTGSLSDAQKARTTFNGKFENIPCEIVFETPNYKVRAGRFRNRLEADKFLTEVRKEFPSAFILTPKKSGN
;
A
#
# COMPACT_ATOMS: atom_id res chain seq x y z
N MET A 1 19.77 -27.55 -66.21
CA MET A 1 20.37 -27.75 -64.86
C MET A 1 19.76 -26.86 -63.76
N ASN A 2 19.25 -25.66 -64.06
CA ASN A 2 18.86 -24.69 -63.02
C ASN A 2 17.40 -24.84 -62.52
N ILE A 3 16.48 -25.27 -63.39
CA ILE A 3 15.05 -25.43 -63.05
C ILE A 3 14.83 -26.58 -62.05
N ILE A 4 15.59 -27.66 -62.20
CA ILE A 4 15.54 -28.82 -61.28
C ILE A 4 16.05 -28.42 -59.88
N LYS A 5 17.10 -27.59 -59.79
CA LYS A 5 17.63 -27.07 -58.52
C LYS A 5 16.64 -26.12 -57.83
N ILE A 6 15.91 -25.31 -58.61
CA ILE A 6 14.84 -24.42 -58.11
C ILE A 6 13.68 -25.20 -57.53
N ASN A 7 13.29 -26.33 -58.13
CA ASN A 7 12.24 -27.19 -57.57
C ASN A 7 12.67 -27.86 -56.26
N TYR A 8 13.93 -28.30 -56.13
CA TYR A 8 14.45 -28.82 -54.87
C TYR A 8 14.47 -27.73 -53.77
N LEU A 9 14.81 -26.49 -54.13
CA LEU A 9 14.80 -25.36 -53.20
C LEU A 9 13.37 -25.02 -52.75
N ALA A 10 12.40 -25.06 -53.66
CA ALA A 10 10.99 -24.80 -53.34
C ALA A 10 10.38 -25.89 -52.44
N VAL A 11 10.72 -27.16 -52.68
CA VAL A 11 10.27 -28.28 -51.83
C VAL A 11 10.89 -28.20 -50.43
N ALA A 12 12.17 -27.85 -50.32
CA ALA A 12 12.84 -27.66 -49.04
C ALA A 12 12.24 -26.50 -48.23
N LEU A 13 11.84 -25.41 -48.90
CA LEU A 13 11.17 -24.27 -48.28
C LEU A 13 9.75 -24.63 -47.80
N PHE A 14 9.02 -25.43 -48.57
CA PHE A 14 7.68 -25.88 -48.17
C PHE A 14 7.73 -26.81 -46.96
N PHE A 15 8.77 -27.65 -46.87
CA PHE A 15 8.99 -28.54 -45.73
C PHE A 15 9.37 -27.78 -44.46
N SER A 16 10.15 -26.69 -44.55
CA SER A 16 10.52 -25.89 -43.38
C SER A 16 9.36 -25.06 -42.82
N LEU A 17 8.45 -24.58 -43.67
CA LEU A 17 7.24 -23.90 -43.21
C LEU A 17 6.28 -24.84 -42.45
N ALA A 18 6.18 -26.11 -42.87
CA ALA A 18 5.30 -27.09 -42.23
C ALA A 18 5.73 -27.45 -40.80
N VAL A 19 7.02 -27.35 -40.46
CA VAL A 19 7.56 -27.69 -39.13
C VAL A 19 7.40 -26.54 -38.12
N SER A 20 7.05 -25.33 -38.56
CA SER A 20 7.02 -24.12 -37.72
C SER A 20 5.75 -23.94 -36.86
N HIS A 21 4.81 -24.89 -36.85
CA HIS A 21 3.48 -24.72 -36.24
C HIS A 21 3.31 -25.18 -34.78
N ASN A 22 4.37 -25.53 -34.04
CA ASN A 22 4.26 -26.05 -32.67
C ASN A 22 5.07 -25.26 -31.63
N SER A 23 4.93 -23.94 -31.56
CA SER A 23 5.40 -23.19 -30.39
C SER A 23 4.27 -23.06 -29.36
N SER A 24 4.21 -24.02 -28.43
CA SER A 24 3.37 -23.90 -27.23
C SER A 24 4.18 -23.19 -26.16
N ALA A 25 3.85 -21.93 -25.86
CA ALA A 25 4.39 -21.22 -24.70
C ALA A 25 3.79 -21.86 -23.44
N GLN A 26 4.52 -22.77 -22.80
CA GLN A 26 4.05 -23.39 -21.56
C GLN A 26 4.22 -22.39 -20.41
N GLU A 27 3.09 -21.92 -19.87
CA GLU A 27 3.09 -21.21 -18.59
C GLU A 27 3.57 -22.18 -17.50
N GLY A 28 4.72 -21.85 -16.89
CA GLY A 28 5.29 -22.63 -15.81
C GLY A 28 4.29 -22.76 -14.66
N LYS A 29 3.85 -23.98 -14.36
CA LYS A 29 2.96 -24.26 -13.24
C LYS A 29 3.75 -24.18 -11.93
N ILE A 30 3.80 -22.99 -11.33
CA ILE A 30 4.45 -22.76 -10.04
C ILE A 30 3.61 -23.43 -8.95
N SER A 31 4.04 -24.60 -8.48
CA SER A 31 3.47 -25.23 -7.29
C SER A 31 4.04 -24.52 -6.05
N ILE A 32 3.29 -23.57 -5.50
CA ILE A 32 3.71 -22.84 -4.30
C ILE A 32 3.46 -23.74 -3.09
N ASN A 33 4.50 -24.45 -2.65
CA ASN A 33 4.48 -25.18 -1.38
C ASN A 33 4.61 -24.16 -0.23
N LYS A 34 3.47 -23.61 0.22
CA LYS A 34 3.42 -22.72 1.37
C LYS A 34 3.29 -23.53 2.65
N ASP A 35 4.10 -23.19 3.64
CA ASP A 35 3.95 -23.71 4.98
C ASP A 35 2.61 -23.19 5.58
N PRO A 36 1.73 -24.07 6.10
CA PRO A 36 0.46 -23.68 6.72
C PRO A 36 0.59 -22.63 7.83
N ARG A 37 1.76 -22.53 8.48
CA ARG A 37 2.06 -21.52 9.51
C ARG A 37 2.07 -20.10 8.94
N VAL A 38 2.37 -19.93 7.65
CA VAL A 38 2.35 -18.62 6.99
C VAL A 38 0.93 -18.07 6.90
N ASP A 39 -0.04 -18.93 6.56
CA ASP A 39 -1.45 -18.54 6.50
C ASP A 39 -1.99 -18.23 7.90
N GLN A 40 -1.57 -18.97 8.93
CA GLN A 40 -1.90 -18.68 10.32
C GLN A 40 -1.33 -17.34 10.78
N LEU A 41 -0.07 -17.03 10.46
CA LEU A 41 0.56 -15.75 10.76
C LEU A 41 -0.15 -14.59 10.04
N MET A 42 -0.55 -14.80 8.78
CA MET A 42 -1.32 -13.82 8.03
C MET A 42 -2.69 -13.56 8.67
N ALA A 43 -3.39 -14.62 9.08
CA ALA A 43 -4.68 -14.50 9.77
C ALA A 43 -4.51 -13.75 11.11
N ALA A 44 -3.52 -14.11 11.91
CA ALA A 44 -3.23 -13.45 13.18
C ALA A 44 -2.88 -11.96 13.00
N LYS A 45 -2.07 -11.61 11.99
CA LYS A 45 -1.76 -10.20 11.67
C LYS A 45 -3.01 -9.43 11.26
N LYS A 46 -3.91 -10.06 10.50
CA LYS A 46 -5.19 -9.46 10.08
C LYS A 46 -6.11 -9.24 11.28
N GLU A 47 -6.20 -10.20 12.19
CA GLU A 47 -6.94 -10.11 13.45
C GLU A 47 -6.43 -8.94 14.31
N LEU A 48 -5.11 -8.87 14.52
CA LEU A 48 -4.46 -7.80 15.28
C LEU A 48 -4.71 -6.43 14.65
N ASN A 49 -4.52 -6.29 13.34
CA ASN A 49 -4.80 -5.03 12.64
C ASN A 49 -6.28 -4.63 12.73
N LYS A 50 -7.21 -5.58 12.63
CA LYS A 50 -8.63 -5.32 12.81
C LYS A 50 -8.91 -4.85 14.23
N SER A 51 -8.32 -5.49 15.23
CA SER A 51 -8.40 -5.03 16.62
C SER A 51 -7.78 -3.65 16.80
N GLU A 52 -6.66 -3.31 16.15
CA GLU A 52 -6.04 -1.97 16.25
C GLU A 52 -6.94 -0.88 15.66
N ILE A 53 -7.59 -1.18 14.54
CA ILE A 53 -8.53 -0.28 13.87
C ILE A 53 -9.83 -0.16 14.70
N SER A 54 -10.31 -1.26 15.27
CA SER A 54 -11.53 -1.33 16.09
C SER A 54 -11.35 -0.80 17.52
N ASN A 55 -10.15 -0.88 18.10
CA ASN A 55 -9.84 -0.43 19.47
C ASN A 55 -9.77 1.09 19.60
N GLY A 56 -10.25 1.82 18.60
CA GLY A 56 -10.56 3.22 18.77
C GLY A 56 -9.37 4.07 19.22
N ARG A 57 -8.19 3.84 18.63
CA ARG A 57 -7.01 4.66 18.94
C ARG A 57 -7.26 6.11 18.53
N LEU A 58 -7.05 7.01 19.48
CA LEU A 58 -7.13 8.44 19.26
C LEU A 58 -5.98 8.86 18.34
N ARG A 59 -6.26 9.75 17.39
CA ARG A 59 -5.24 10.33 16.52
C ARG A 59 -5.33 11.83 16.58
N ILE A 60 -4.24 12.54 16.32
CA ILE A 60 -4.30 14.01 16.25
C ILE A 60 -4.26 14.41 14.78
N GLN A 61 -5.26 15.15 14.33
CA GLN A 61 -5.23 15.74 12.99
C GLN A 61 -4.53 17.09 13.07
N ILE A 62 -3.51 17.31 12.23
CA ILE A 62 -2.70 18.54 12.24
C ILE A 62 -2.95 19.44 11.03
N TYR A 63 -3.42 18.88 9.91
CA TYR A 63 -3.66 19.64 8.68
C TYR A 63 -4.82 19.04 7.87
N THR A 64 -5.48 19.89 7.07
CA THR A 64 -6.47 19.51 6.07
C THR A 64 -6.41 20.48 4.90
N GLY A 65 -6.29 19.97 3.67
CA GLY A 65 -6.27 20.80 2.46
C GLY A 65 -5.59 20.12 1.27
N SER A 66 -4.66 20.82 0.63
CA SER A 66 -3.98 20.36 -0.59
C SER A 66 -2.93 19.27 -0.30
N LEU A 67 -2.59 18.45 -1.30
CA LEU A 67 -1.54 17.44 -1.15
C LEU A 67 -0.16 18.06 -0.88
N SER A 68 0.16 19.16 -1.55
CA SER A 68 1.46 19.85 -1.40
C SER A 68 1.66 20.34 0.03
N ASP A 69 0.64 20.99 0.60
CA ASP A 69 0.72 21.50 1.96
C ASP A 69 0.66 20.38 2.99
N ALA A 70 -0.07 19.29 2.72
CA ALA A 70 -0.06 18.10 3.56
C ALA A 70 1.33 17.45 3.63
N GLN A 71 2.05 17.40 2.50
CA GLN A 71 3.43 16.90 2.47
C GLN A 71 4.37 17.81 3.26
N LYS A 72 4.27 19.14 3.09
CA LYS A 72 5.04 20.10 3.88
C LYS A 72 4.78 19.94 5.38
N ALA A 73 3.52 19.88 5.78
CA ALA A 73 3.12 19.69 7.17
C ALA A 73 3.67 18.37 7.75
N ARG A 74 3.65 17.28 6.98
CA ARG A 74 4.26 16.00 7.38
C ARG A 74 5.78 16.12 7.58
N THR A 75 6.48 16.78 6.66
CA THR A 75 7.94 16.97 6.77
C THR A 75 8.29 17.82 8.00
N THR A 76 7.57 18.92 8.22
CA THR A 76 7.75 19.77 9.40
C THR A 76 7.45 19.02 10.69
N PHE A 77 6.38 18.22 10.71
CA PHE A 77 6.02 17.41 11.88
C PHE A 77 7.11 16.37 12.18
N ASN A 78 7.55 15.62 11.17
CA ASN A 78 8.59 14.60 11.34
C ASN A 78 9.92 15.19 11.83
N GLY A 79 10.27 16.41 11.41
CA GLY A 79 11.47 17.10 11.88
C GLY A 79 11.42 17.57 13.35
N LYS A 80 10.22 17.72 13.93
CA LYS A 80 10.06 18.12 15.35
C LYS A 80 9.71 16.94 16.25
N PHE A 81 8.99 15.96 15.74
CA PHE A 81 8.43 14.83 16.49
C PHE A 81 8.87 13.50 15.88
N GLU A 82 10.17 13.21 15.93
CA GLU A 82 10.76 11.98 15.34
C GLU A 82 10.16 10.69 15.93
N ASN A 83 9.72 10.73 17.18
CA ASN A 83 9.17 9.57 17.88
C ASN A 83 7.71 9.26 17.52
N ILE A 84 7.00 10.16 16.84
CA ILE A 84 5.57 10.00 16.57
C ILE A 84 5.33 9.85 15.06
N PRO A 85 4.75 8.73 14.59
CA PRO A 85 4.50 8.55 13.17
C PRO A 85 3.38 9.47 12.69
N CYS A 86 3.55 10.02 11.50
CA CYS A 86 2.58 10.88 10.84
C CYS A 86 2.19 10.34 9.44
N GLU A 87 0.89 10.30 9.16
CA GLU A 87 0.29 9.73 7.95
C GLU A 87 -0.58 10.76 7.22
N ILE A 88 -0.54 10.73 5.89
CA ILE A 88 -1.46 11.49 5.04
C ILE A 88 -2.60 10.58 4.63
N VAL A 89 -3.83 10.99 4.96
CA VAL A 89 -5.06 10.28 4.61
C VAL A 89 -5.82 11.11 3.61
N PHE A 90 -6.15 10.52 2.47
CA PHE A 90 -7.02 11.14 1.49
C PHE A 90 -8.49 10.95 1.92
N GLU A 91 -9.23 12.04 1.99
CA GLU A 91 -10.66 12.04 2.31
C GLU A 91 -11.35 13.11 1.46
N THR A 92 -12.06 12.67 0.42
CA THR A 92 -12.62 13.53 -0.63
C THR A 92 -13.28 14.79 -0.06
N PRO A 93 -12.95 16.00 -0.55
CA PRO A 93 -11.99 16.33 -1.62
C PRO A 93 -10.54 16.62 -1.14
N ASN A 94 -10.25 16.50 0.16
CA ASN A 94 -9.04 17.03 0.78
C ASN A 94 -8.06 15.94 1.23
N TYR A 95 -6.81 16.35 1.45
CA TYR A 95 -5.80 15.56 2.13
C TYR A 95 -5.71 15.99 3.59
N LYS A 96 -5.77 15.01 4.50
CA LYS A 96 -5.70 15.21 5.94
C LYS A 96 -4.40 14.61 6.47
N VAL A 97 -3.75 15.31 7.38
CA VAL A 97 -2.52 14.80 8.03
C VAL A 97 -2.85 14.41 9.46
N ARG A 98 -2.61 13.14 9.80
CA ARG A 98 -2.92 12.55 11.11
C ARG A 98 -1.65 12.01 11.75
N ALA A 99 -1.40 12.42 12.98
CA ALA A 99 -0.24 12.05 13.76
C ALA A 99 -0.60 11.14 14.93
N GLY A 100 0.26 10.14 15.15
CA GLY A 100 0.25 9.26 16.30
C GLY A 100 -0.93 8.30 16.36
N ARG A 101 -0.87 7.43 17.37
CA ARG A 101 -1.94 6.53 17.79
C ARG A 101 -1.91 6.45 19.31
N PHE A 102 -2.80 7.17 19.97
CA PHE A 102 -2.83 7.28 21.42
C PHE A 102 -3.84 6.30 22.01
N ARG A 103 -3.45 5.64 23.10
CA ARG A 103 -4.33 4.68 23.81
C ARG A 103 -5.35 5.41 24.67
N ASN A 104 -4.90 6.45 25.37
CA ASN A 104 -5.69 7.16 26.35
C ASN A 104 -5.83 8.64 25.98
N ARG A 105 -6.96 9.24 26.36
CA ARG A 105 -7.20 10.67 26.11
C ARG A 105 -6.17 11.57 26.80
N LEU A 106 -5.74 11.23 28.01
CA LEU A 106 -4.71 11.97 28.74
C LEU A 106 -3.37 12.03 27.97
N GLU A 107 -2.97 10.95 27.31
CA GLU A 107 -1.75 10.88 26.51
C GLU A 107 -1.87 11.76 25.26
N ALA A 108 -3.02 11.65 24.59
CA ALA A 108 -3.34 12.48 23.42
C ALA A 108 -3.38 13.98 23.78
N ASP A 109 -3.99 14.34 24.91
CA ASP A 109 -4.09 15.74 25.37
C ASP A 109 -2.71 16.32 25.70
N LYS A 110 -1.84 15.55 26.38
CA LYS A 110 -0.46 15.97 26.65
C LYS A 110 0.30 16.27 25.36
N PHE A 111 0.22 15.37 24.38
CA PHE A 111 0.89 15.57 23.10
C PHE A 111 0.23 16.69 22.27
N LEU A 112 -1.10 16.84 22.34
CA LEU A 112 -1.83 17.90 21.67
C LEU A 112 -1.36 19.29 22.11
N THR A 113 -1.08 19.49 23.40
CA THR A 113 -0.56 20.76 23.92
C THR A 113 0.78 21.13 23.28
N GLU A 114 1.63 20.14 23.02
CA GLU A 114 2.92 20.34 22.37
C GLU A 114 2.76 20.62 20.87
N VAL A 115 1.96 19.81 20.19
CA VAL A 115 1.66 19.97 18.75
C VAL A 115 0.99 21.30 18.46
N ARG A 116 0.09 21.78 19.33
CA ARG A 116 -0.62 23.05 19.16
C ARG A 116 0.29 24.28 19.12
N LYS A 117 1.51 24.19 19.66
CA LYS A 117 2.50 25.27 19.55
C LYS A 117 2.91 25.51 18.10
N GLU A 118 2.90 24.46 17.29
CA GLU A 118 3.33 24.48 15.88
C GLU A 118 2.18 24.40 14.89
N PHE A 119 1.13 23.68 15.27
CA PHE A 119 -0.08 23.46 14.49
C PHE A 119 -1.29 23.91 15.32
N PRO A 120 -1.63 25.21 15.34
CA PRO A 120 -2.71 25.75 16.17
C PRO A 120 -4.08 25.12 15.87
N SER A 121 -4.28 24.67 14.63
CA SER A 121 -5.50 24.00 14.15
C SER A 121 -5.56 22.51 14.52
N ALA A 122 -4.58 21.98 15.27
CA ALA A 122 -4.56 20.58 15.64
C ALA A 122 -5.65 20.20 16.66
N PHE A 123 -6.26 19.04 16.44
CA PHE A 123 -7.30 18.49 17.33
C PHE A 123 -7.27 16.96 17.39
N ILE A 124 -7.80 16.41 18.49
CA ILE A 124 -7.91 14.97 18.69
C ILE A 124 -9.12 14.43 17.93
N LEU A 125 -8.86 13.51 17.00
CA LEU A 125 -9.84 12.70 16.32
C LEU A 125 -10.23 11.53 17.23
N THR A 126 -11.46 11.55 17.72
CA THR A 126 -12.04 10.40 18.43
C THR A 126 -12.67 9.46 17.40
N PRO A 127 -12.29 8.18 17.38
CA PRO A 127 -12.93 7.22 16.51
C PRO A 127 -14.40 7.08 16.90
N LYS A 128 -15.28 7.12 15.89
CA LYS A 128 -16.70 6.86 16.09
C LYS A 128 -16.83 5.45 16.66
N LYS A 129 -17.38 5.30 17.86
CA LYS A 129 -17.86 4.00 18.34
C LYS A 129 -18.78 3.47 17.25
N SER A 130 -18.42 2.33 16.65
CA SER A 130 -19.39 1.58 15.85
C SER A 130 -20.48 1.18 16.82
N GLY A 131 -21.58 1.95 16.82
CA GLY A 131 -22.75 1.62 17.61
C GLY A 131 -23.27 0.26 17.14
N ASN A 132 -23.58 -0.60 18.10
CA ASN A 132 -24.51 -1.70 17.88
C ASN A 132 -25.89 -1.13 17.61
#